data_AF-A0A2I0LGQ6-F1
#
_entry.id   AF-A0A2I0LGQ6-F1
#
_cell.length_a   1.000
_cell.length_b   1.000
_cell.length_c   1.000
_cell.angle_alpha   90.00
_cell.angle_beta   90.00
_cell.angle_gamma   90.00
#
_symmetry.space_group_name_H-M   'P 1'
#
loop_
_entity.id
_entity.type
_entity.pdbx_description
1 polymer ?
#
loop_
_entity_poly.entity_id
_entity_poly.type
_entity_poly.pdbx_seq_one_letter_code
_entity_poly.pdbx_strand_id
1 'polypeptide(L)'
;MVTDYLPANFSTLVFFLLMTVMMLACLLAFFFLARQPKVWELSQQHLFPSNIILSSFEQISDEGAGLHQSRGCPCPKNAKGPGDIPPEKVYSLAKLTFIYLLIAWVSALTNGVLPSVQSYSCLPYGNTAYHLATTLSSMANPLACMVSMILPGRSLALLGTLTMAGTGFGAYNMAVAVMSPCPILQQSQWGDVTIVLSWVLFTGTLSYVKVMAGVILRSRSHSALVWYGAAEQVGSLLGALVMFPLVNVYDFFTSADYCSLQCPA
;
A
#
# COMPACT_ATOMS: atom_id res chain seq x y z
N MET A 1 6.35 -32.65 -24.61
CA MET A 1 5.94 -31.63 -25.61
C MET A 1 6.86 -30.45 -25.40
N VAL A 2 7.48 -29.93 -26.47
CA VAL A 2 8.30 -28.71 -26.38
C VAL A 2 7.34 -27.53 -26.43
N THR A 3 7.49 -26.59 -25.52
CA THR A 3 6.70 -25.36 -25.46
C THR A 3 7.18 -24.36 -26.50
N ASP A 4 6.36 -24.15 -27.54
CA ASP A 4 6.57 -23.07 -28.50
C ASP A 4 5.94 -21.78 -27.96
N TYR A 5 6.79 -20.88 -27.47
CA TYR A 5 6.36 -19.55 -27.05
C TYR A 5 6.01 -18.71 -28.27
N LEU A 6 4.82 -18.10 -28.27
CA LEU A 6 4.48 -17.08 -29.26
C LEU A 6 5.46 -15.91 -29.14
N PRO A 7 5.92 -15.33 -30.27
CA PRO A 7 6.80 -14.18 -30.24
C PRO A 7 6.10 -13.00 -29.55
N ALA A 8 6.85 -12.27 -28.72
CA ALA A 8 6.34 -11.06 -28.08
C ALA A 8 5.87 -10.05 -29.14
N ASN A 9 4.73 -9.38 -28.90
CA ASN A 9 4.19 -8.38 -29.82
C ASN A 9 5.14 -7.20 -30.06
N PHE A 10 6.04 -6.92 -29.11
CA PHE A 10 7.07 -5.89 -29.21
C PHE A 10 8.30 -6.30 -28.37
N SER A 11 9.47 -5.78 -28.75
CA SER A 11 10.74 -6.05 -28.04
C SER A 11 10.77 -5.42 -26.63
N THR A 12 11.48 -6.04 -25.71
CA THR A 12 11.74 -5.51 -24.35
C THR A 12 12.36 -4.12 -24.38
N LEU A 13 13.22 -3.83 -25.35
CA LEU A 13 13.84 -2.50 -25.52
C LEU A 13 12.78 -1.41 -25.79
N VAL A 14 11.80 -1.71 -26.65
CA VAL A 14 10.70 -0.76 -26.97
C VAL A 14 9.86 -0.50 -25.72
N PHE A 15 9.57 -1.54 -24.95
CA PHE A 15 8.86 -1.42 -23.67
C PHE A 15 9.60 -0.50 -22.69
N PHE A 16 10.89 -0.75 -22.44
CA PHE A 16 11.68 0.07 -21.50
C PHE A 16 11.84 1.51 -21.97
N LEU A 17 11.98 1.73 -23.28
CA LEU A 17 12.04 3.08 -23.84
C LEU A 17 10.72 3.83 -23.60
N LEU A 18 9.58 3.19 -23.86
CA LEU A 18 8.26 3.77 -23.62
C LEU A 18 8.06 4.13 -22.14
N MET A 19 8.43 3.22 -21.24
CA MET A 19 8.38 3.46 -19.79
C MET A 19 9.28 4.61 -19.36
N THR A 20 10.48 4.71 -19.93
CA THR A 20 11.43 5.81 -19.64
C THR A 20 10.86 7.15 -20.09
N VAL A 21 10.31 7.23 -21.31
CA VAL A 21 9.67 8.45 -21.83
C VAL A 21 8.49 8.85 -20.95
N MET A 22 7.64 7.91 -20.54
CA MET A 22 6.53 8.17 -19.63
C MET A 22 7.02 8.72 -18.28
N MET A 23 8.06 8.12 -17.69
CA MET A 23 8.64 8.59 -16.43
C MET A 23 9.26 9.99 -16.55
N LEU A 24 9.94 10.28 -17.67
CA LEU A 24 10.47 11.62 -17.95
C LEU A 24 9.35 12.65 -18.11
N ALA A 25 8.28 12.32 -18.83
CA ALA A 25 7.12 13.19 -18.99
C ALA A 25 6.46 13.49 -17.63
N CYS A 26 6.27 12.47 -16.78
CA CYS A 26 5.79 12.64 -15.41
C CYS A 26 6.70 13.53 -14.58
N LEU A 27 8.02 13.33 -14.64
CA LEU A 27 9.00 14.15 -13.92
C LEU A 27 8.94 15.62 -14.36
N LEU A 28 8.87 15.87 -15.67
CA LEU A 28 8.73 17.22 -16.21
C LEU A 28 7.42 17.88 -15.75
N ALA A 29 6.30 17.14 -15.79
CA ALA A 29 5.01 17.64 -15.31
C ALA A 29 5.06 18.02 -13.81
N PHE A 30 5.62 17.16 -12.95
CA PHE A 30 5.80 17.45 -11.53
C PHE A 30 6.75 18.61 -11.28
N PHE A 31 7.80 18.73 -12.07
CA PHE A 31 8.74 19.85 -11.98
C PHE A 31 8.06 21.19 -12.31
N PHE A 32 7.22 21.22 -13.34
CA PHE A 32 6.41 22.40 -13.65
C PHE A 32 5.38 22.70 -12.56
N LEU A 33 4.71 21.67 -12.01
CA LEU A 33 3.80 21.83 -10.87
C LEU A 33 4.50 22.37 -9.63
N ALA A 34 5.71 21.88 -9.31
CA ALA A 34 6.50 22.35 -8.18
C ALA A 34 7.02 23.79 -8.35
N ARG A 35 7.13 24.27 -9.60
CA ARG A 35 7.54 25.63 -9.94
C ARG A 35 6.37 26.59 -10.15
N GLN A 36 5.12 26.13 -10.06
CA GLN A 36 3.97 27.02 -10.06
C GLN A 36 4.10 28.02 -8.89
N PRO A 37 4.01 29.33 -9.17
CA PRO A 37 4.18 30.35 -8.13
C PRO A 37 3.09 30.21 -7.06
N LYS A 38 3.49 30.35 -5.79
CA LYS A 38 2.66 30.30 -4.56
C LYS A 38 1.40 31.19 -4.57
N VAL A 39 1.20 32.01 -5.59
CA VAL A 39 0.04 32.88 -5.80
C VAL A 39 -1.27 32.08 -5.86
N TRP A 40 -1.25 30.83 -6.31
CA TRP A 40 -2.46 29.99 -6.34
C TRP A 40 -2.85 29.39 -4.97
N GLU A 41 -1.90 29.25 -4.02
CA GLU A 41 -2.22 28.78 -2.66
C GLU A 41 -3.12 29.78 -1.91
N LEU A 42 -2.93 31.07 -2.16
CA LEU A 42 -3.74 32.14 -1.59
C LEU A 42 -5.18 32.13 -2.15
N SER A 43 -5.35 31.67 -3.39
CA SER A 43 -6.68 31.46 -3.99
C SER A 43 -7.39 30.23 -3.43
N GLN A 44 -6.68 29.15 -3.08
CA GLN A 44 -7.30 27.99 -2.43
C GLN A 44 -7.73 28.26 -0.99
N GLN A 45 -6.98 29.08 -0.23
CA GLN A 45 -7.41 29.52 1.09
C GLN A 45 -8.70 30.35 1.07
N HIS A 46 -8.99 31.05 -0.04
CA HIS A 46 -10.23 31.80 -0.23
C HIS A 46 -11.41 30.96 -0.74
N LEU A 47 -11.16 29.82 -1.39
CA LEU A 47 -12.20 28.90 -1.89
C LEU A 47 -12.64 27.86 -0.86
N PHE A 48 -11.84 27.61 0.17
CA PHE A 48 -12.21 26.82 1.34
C PHE A 48 -12.22 27.72 2.58
N PRO A 49 -13.33 28.44 2.87
CA PRO A 49 -13.46 29.04 4.19
C PRO A 49 -13.32 27.92 5.22
N SER A 50 -12.52 28.16 6.27
CA SER A 50 -12.13 27.24 7.34
C SER A 50 -13.27 26.67 8.21
N ASN A 51 -14.48 26.55 7.64
CA ASN A 51 -15.72 26.08 8.26
C ASN A 51 -16.25 24.77 7.68
N ILE A 52 -15.52 24.07 6.79
CA ILE A 52 -15.79 22.64 6.60
C ILE A 52 -15.10 21.90 7.75
N ILE A 53 -15.78 21.99 8.89
CA ILE A 53 -15.52 21.25 10.10
C ILE A 53 -15.56 19.77 9.71
N LEU A 54 -14.39 19.16 9.56
CA LEU A 54 -14.19 17.71 9.50
C LEU A 54 -14.34 17.14 10.92
N SER A 55 -15.46 17.43 11.57
CA SER A 55 -15.82 16.98 12.93
C SER A 55 -16.29 15.53 12.98
N SER A 56 -16.34 14.83 11.85
CA SER A 56 -16.74 13.42 11.82
C SER A 56 -15.60 12.43 12.13
N PHE A 57 -14.36 12.89 12.32
CA PHE A 57 -13.19 12.00 12.45
C PHE A 57 -12.72 11.74 13.89
N GLU A 58 -13.36 12.33 14.90
CA GLU A 58 -12.86 12.26 16.29
C GLU A 58 -13.85 11.69 17.30
N GLN A 59 -14.97 11.12 16.86
CA GLN A 59 -16.01 10.65 17.77
C GLN A 59 -16.39 9.18 17.56
N ILE A 60 -15.43 8.26 17.67
CA ILE A 60 -15.76 6.87 18.07
C ILE A 60 -14.60 6.34 18.92
N SER A 61 -14.72 6.50 20.25
CA SER A 61 -14.43 5.48 21.28
C SER A 61 -14.20 6.15 22.65
N ASP A 62 -15.24 6.18 23.49
CA ASP A 62 -15.14 5.80 24.91
C ASP A 62 -16.55 5.52 25.46
N GLU A 63 -16.70 4.40 26.16
CA GLU A 63 -17.95 3.92 26.76
C GLU A 63 -18.25 4.61 28.11
N GLY A 64 -19.53 4.70 28.47
CA GLY A 64 -19.95 4.61 29.88
C GLY A 64 -20.75 5.77 30.48
N ALA A 65 -22.03 5.48 30.75
CA ALA A 65 -22.87 5.99 31.84
C ALA A 65 -23.27 7.48 31.90
N GLY A 66 -24.59 7.71 31.84
CA GLY A 66 -25.22 8.92 32.39
C GLY A 66 -26.41 9.45 31.59
N LEU A 67 -27.62 8.91 31.86
CA LEU A 67 -28.87 9.64 31.61
C LEU A 67 -28.82 10.94 32.43
N HIS A 68 -29.05 12.11 31.84
CA HIS A 68 -29.90 13.15 32.42
C HIS A 68 -30.18 14.29 31.43
N GLN A 69 -31.43 14.74 31.48
CA GLN A 69 -32.09 15.61 30.51
C GLN A 69 -32.15 17.06 31.01
N SER A 70 -32.19 17.99 30.04
CA SER A 70 -32.94 19.26 30.05
C SER A 70 -32.20 20.59 30.32
N ARG A 71 -32.37 21.48 29.32
CA ARG A 71 -32.62 22.94 29.36
C ARG A 71 -31.51 23.92 29.77
N GLY A 72 -31.21 24.82 28.80
CA GLY A 72 -31.15 26.26 29.07
C GLY A 72 -29.92 27.00 28.52
N CYS A 73 -30.09 27.78 27.45
CA CYS A 73 -29.25 28.95 27.16
C CYS A 73 -29.89 30.18 27.85
N PRO A 74 -29.11 31.13 28.40
CA PRO A 74 -28.54 32.21 27.57
C PRO A 74 -27.12 32.69 27.97
N CYS A 75 -26.37 33.23 27.01
CA CYS A 75 -25.11 33.99 27.18
C CYS A 75 -25.38 35.44 27.68
N PRO A 76 -24.39 36.34 27.96
CA PRO A 76 -22.93 36.23 27.92
C PRO A 76 -22.19 36.82 29.16
N LYS A 77 -20.96 36.36 29.47
CA LYS A 77 -19.99 37.15 30.26
C LYS A 77 -18.56 36.91 29.77
N ASN A 78 -17.90 38.02 29.41
CA ASN A 78 -16.48 38.11 29.10
C ASN A 78 -15.62 37.74 30.32
N ALA A 79 -14.74 36.74 30.19
CA ALA A 79 -13.55 36.59 31.00
C ALA A 79 -12.48 35.84 30.20
N LYS A 80 -11.30 36.45 30.10
CA LYS A 80 -10.05 35.89 29.55
C LYS A 80 -9.72 34.53 30.20
N GLY A 81 -9.44 33.53 29.38
CA GLY A 81 -8.71 32.31 29.73
C GLY A 81 -8.04 31.77 28.46
N PRO A 82 -6.80 31.24 28.52
CA PRO A 82 -6.16 30.66 27.35
C PRO A 82 -6.99 29.45 26.91
N GLY A 83 -7.46 29.47 25.67
CA GLY A 83 -8.07 28.29 25.09
C GLY A 83 -7.01 27.20 25.01
N ASP A 84 -7.18 26.15 25.79
CA ASP A 84 -6.41 24.92 25.66
C ASP A 84 -6.75 24.31 24.30
N ILE A 85 -5.89 24.62 23.33
CA ILE A 85 -5.74 23.86 22.09
C ILE A 85 -5.62 22.39 22.50
N PRO A 86 -6.43 21.45 21.96
CA PRO A 86 -6.27 20.04 22.25
C PRO A 86 -4.81 19.66 22.01
N PRO A 87 -4.14 18.94 22.93
CA PRO A 87 -2.72 18.67 22.80
C PRO A 87 -2.48 17.91 21.50
N GLU A 88 -1.80 18.57 20.57
CA GLU A 88 -1.30 17.95 19.34
C GLU A 88 -0.58 16.67 19.77
N LYS A 89 -1.10 15.48 19.44
CA LYS A 89 -0.59 14.19 19.93
C LYS A 89 0.90 14.07 19.56
N VAL A 90 1.80 14.45 20.47
CA VAL A 90 3.24 14.33 20.27
C VAL A 90 3.59 12.85 20.28
N TYR A 91 3.58 12.21 19.11
CA TYR A 91 4.19 10.91 18.92
C TYR A 91 5.64 10.98 19.41
N SER A 92 5.97 10.13 20.37
CA SER A 92 7.36 9.88 20.77
C SER A 92 8.19 9.50 19.54
N LEU A 93 9.47 9.89 19.54
CA LEU A 93 10.43 9.55 18.49
C LEU A 93 10.38 8.06 18.13
N ALA A 94 10.24 7.18 19.14
CA ALA A 94 10.12 5.74 18.93
C ALA A 94 8.92 5.36 18.05
N LYS A 95 7.76 5.99 18.24
CA LYS A 95 6.56 5.73 17.43
C LYS A 95 6.73 6.25 16.00
N LEU A 96 7.41 7.39 15.83
CA LEU A 96 7.69 7.94 14.51
C LEU A 96 8.67 7.06 13.73
N THR A 97 9.74 6.61 14.38
CA THR A 97 10.70 5.66 13.81
C THR A 97 9.99 4.35 13.43
N PHE A 98 9.11 3.84 14.29
CA PHE A 98 8.29 2.67 13.98
C PHE A 98 7.44 2.86 12.71
N ILE A 99 6.78 4.00 12.54
CA ILE A 99 5.98 4.30 11.34
C ILE A 99 6.86 4.28 10.09
N TYR A 100 8.03 4.93 10.11
CA TYR A 100 8.92 4.95 8.94
C TYR A 100 9.49 3.56 8.60
N LEU A 101 9.88 2.77 9.61
CA LEU A 101 10.32 1.38 9.39
C LEU A 101 9.19 0.52 8.81
N LEU A 102 7.96 0.71 9.29
CA LEU A 102 6.78 0.03 8.78
C LEU A 102 6.52 0.42 7.32
N ILE A 103 6.61 1.70 6.95
CA ILE A 103 6.46 2.15 5.56
C ILE A 103 7.53 1.53 4.66
N ALA A 104 8.80 1.55 5.10
CA ALA A 104 9.90 0.96 4.34
C ALA A 104 9.70 -0.55 4.15
N TRP A 105 9.32 -1.27 5.21
CA TRP A 105 8.99 -2.71 5.15
C TRP A 105 7.87 -3.01 4.17
N VAL A 106 6.74 -2.31 4.32
CA VAL A 106 5.56 -2.51 3.47
C VAL A 106 5.88 -2.18 2.01
N SER A 107 6.67 -1.14 1.76
CA SER A 107 7.09 -0.73 0.42
C SER A 107 8.11 -1.70 -0.19
N ALA A 108 8.97 -2.32 0.63
CA ALA A 108 9.84 -3.40 0.19
C ALA A 108 9.01 -4.60 -0.28
N LEU A 109 8.02 -5.02 0.51
CA LEU A 109 7.16 -6.16 0.17
C LEU A 109 6.30 -5.90 -1.07
N THR A 110 5.60 -4.76 -1.12
CA THR A 110 4.59 -4.47 -2.15
C THR A 110 5.18 -4.09 -3.51
N ASN A 111 6.37 -3.49 -3.55
CA ASN A 111 6.96 -2.97 -4.79
C ASN A 111 8.22 -3.72 -5.24
N GLY A 112 8.92 -4.40 -4.34
CA GLY A 112 10.16 -5.11 -4.67
C GLY A 112 10.01 -6.62 -4.55
N VAL A 113 9.72 -7.09 -3.33
CA VAL A 113 9.87 -8.50 -2.99
C VAL A 113 8.83 -9.36 -3.69
N LEU A 114 7.55 -9.12 -3.42
CA LEU A 114 6.49 -9.99 -3.90
C LEU A 114 6.25 -9.88 -5.42
N PRO A 115 6.21 -8.68 -6.05
CA PRO A 115 6.03 -8.59 -7.50
C PRO A 115 7.03 -9.44 -8.29
N SER A 116 8.27 -9.55 -7.81
CA SER A 116 9.34 -10.36 -8.44
C SER A 116 9.02 -11.86 -8.46
N VAL A 117 8.20 -12.36 -7.53
CA VAL A 117 7.85 -13.78 -7.39
C VAL A 117 6.41 -14.11 -7.78
N GLN A 118 5.64 -13.13 -8.23
CA GLN A 118 4.22 -13.31 -8.52
C GLN A 118 3.95 -14.40 -9.55
N SER A 119 4.70 -14.39 -10.66
CA SER A 119 4.62 -15.41 -11.70
C SER A 119 4.92 -16.81 -11.14
N TYR A 120 5.99 -16.97 -10.35
CA TYR A 120 6.36 -18.24 -9.73
C TYR A 120 5.30 -18.78 -8.79
N SER A 121 4.58 -17.90 -8.07
CA SER A 121 3.51 -18.30 -7.15
C SER A 121 2.20 -18.67 -7.85
N CYS A 122 1.83 -17.97 -8.94
CA CYS A 122 0.50 -18.09 -9.54
C CYS A 122 0.45 -18.96 -10.79
N LEU A 123 1.50 -18.97 -11.62
CA LEU A 123 1.53 -19.78 -12.85
C LEU A 123 1.36 -21.29 -12.60
N PRO A 124 1.83 -21.90 -11.50
CA PRO A 124 1.56 -23.30 -11.22
C PRO A 124 0.07 -23.65 -11.13
N TYR A 125 -0.78 -22.68 -10.74
CA TYR A 125 -2.25 -22.82 -10.66
C TYR A 125 -2.95 -22.45 -11.98
N GLY A 126 -2.19 -22.14 -13.03
CA GLY A 126 -2.69 -21.85 -14.37
C GLY A 126 -2.78 -20.37 -14.71
N ASN A 127 -2.84 -20.10 -16.02
CA ASN A 127 -2.80 -18.73 -16.55
C ASN A 127 -4.00 -17.87 -16.09
N THR A 128 -5.19 -18.47 -15.96
CA THR A 128 -6.38 -17.77 -15.47
C THR A 128 -6.18 -17.26 -14.04
N ALA A 129 -5.62 -18.07 -13.15
CA ALA A 129 -5.33 -17.68 -11.77
C ALA A 129 -4.29 -16.54 -11.73
N TYR A 130 -3.24 -16.62 -12.54
CA TYR A 130 -2.24 -15.56 -12.66
C TYR A 130 -2.83 -14.23 -13.15
N HIS A 131 -3.64 -14.25 -14.22
CA HIS A 131 -4.29 -13.04 -14.73
C HIS A 131 -5.28 -12.45 -13.74
N LEU A 132 -6.07 -13.30 -13.08
CA LEU A 132 -7.05 -12.87 -12.09
C LEU A 132 -6.36 -12.25 -10.87
N ALA A 133 -5.32 -12.89 -10.33
CA ALA A 133 -4.53 -12.36 -9.22
C ALA A 133 -3.92 -11.00 -9.57
N THR A 134 -3.25 -10.89 -10.73
CA THR A 134 -2.60 -9.64 -11.16
C THR A 134 -3.60 -8.51 -11.33
N THR A 135 -4.76 -8.80 -11.94
CA THR A 135 -5.79 -7.79 -12.21
C THR A 135 -6.50 -7.35 -10.92
N LEU A 136 -6.96 -8.30 -10.10
CA LEU A 136 -7.66 -7.98 -8.85
C LEU A 136 -6.74 -7.30 -7.84
N SER A 137 -5.47 -7.70 -7.73
CA SER A 137 -4.48 -7.00 -6.89
C SER A 137 -4.26 -5.56 -7.36
N SER A 138 -4.19 -5.33 -8.67
CA SER A 138 -4.08 -3.97 -9.21
C SER A 138 -5.30 -3.10 -8.88
N MET A 139 -6.50 -3.69 -8.86
CA MET A 139 -7.73 -3.02 -8.43
C MET A 139 -7.82 -2.80 -6.91
N ALA A 140 -7.16 -3.65 -6.12
CA ALA A 140 -7.17 -3.53 -4.65
C ALA A 140 -6.53 -2.23 -4.16
N ASN A 141 -5.54 -1.68 -4.88
CA ASN A 141 -4.89 -0.40 -4.53
C ASN A 141 -5.87 0.79 -4.51
N PRO A 142 -6.56 1.15 -5.62
CA PRO A 142 -7.53 2.24 -5.60
C PRO A 142 -8.71 1.96 -4.66
N LEU A 143 -9.13 0.70 -4.51
CA LEU A 143 -10.17 0.34 -3.54
C LEU A 143 -9.71 0.61 -2.10
N ALA A 144 -8.46 0.26 -1.74
CA ALA A 144 -7.90 0.57 -0.44
C ALA A 144 -7.87 2.08 -0.17
N CYS A 145 -7.55 2.89 -1.18
CA CYS A 145 -7.66 4.35 -1.08
C CYS A 145 -9.10 4.79 -0.77
N MET A 146 -10.11 4.26 -1.47
CA MET A 146 -11.52 4.59 -1.20
C MET A 146 -11.96 4.16 0.20
N VAL A 147 -11.59 2.95 0.62
CA VAL A 147 -11.88 2.43 1.96
C VAL A 147 -11.22 3.30 3.03
N SER A 148 -9.99 3.76 2.82
CA SER A 148 -9.29 4.65 3.76
C SER A 148 -9.98 6.01 3.94
N MET A 149 -10.69 6.51 2.92
CA MET A 149 -11.46 7.75 3.02
C MET A 149 -12.72 7.56 3.87
N ILE A 150 -13.37 6.40 3.81
CA ILE A 150 -14.61 6.10 4.53
C ILE A 150 -14.32 5.61 5.96
N LEU A 151 -13.25 4.83 6.14
CA LEU A 151 -12.87 4.17 7.38
C LEU A 151 -11.43 4.53 7.77
N PRO A 152 -11.22 5.72 8.35
CA PRO A 152 -9.90 6.21 8.75
C PRO A 152 -9.39 5.55 10.03
N GLY A 153 -8.63 4.47 9.90
CA GLY A 153 -7.99 3.79 11.01
C GLY A 153 -6.69 4.47 11.45
N ARG A 154 -6.76 5.48 12.33
CA ARG A 154 -5.55 6.18 12.85
C ARG A 154 -4.83 5.47 13.99
N SER A 155 -5.31 4.29 14.40
CA SER A 155 -4.69 3.52 15.47
C SER A 155 -3.38 2.88 15.01
N LEU A 156 -2.28 3.18 15.71
CA LEU A 156 -0.98 2.58 15.41
C LEU A 156 -0.98 1.06 15.65
N ALA A 157 -1.78 0.59 16.60
CA ALA A 157 -1.97 -0.83 16.85
C ALA A 157 -2.68 -1.50 15.67
N LEU A 158 -3.74 -0.88 15.13
CA LEU A 158 -4.43 -1.37 13.93
C LEU A 158 -3.48 -1.41 12.73
N LEU A 159 -2.64 -0.37 12.57
CA LEU A 159 -1.67 -0.33 11.48
C LEU A 159 -0.64 -1.47 11.60
N GLY A 160 -0.16 -1.73 12.82
CA GLY A 160 0.73 -2.84 13.11
C GLY A 160 0.08 -4.20 12.84
N THR A 161 -1.15 -4.43 13.32
CA THR A 161 -1.85 -5.71 13.11
C THR A 161 -2.18 -5.96 11.65
N LEU A 162 -2.62 -4.94 10.91
CA LEU A 162 -2.84 -5.05 9.45
C LEU A 162 -1.53 -5.31 8.72
N THR A 163 -0.41 -4.69 9.14
CA THR A 163 0.90 -4.98 8.55
C THR A 163 1.32 -6.43 8.79
N MET A 164 1.11 -6.95 10.00
CA MET A 164 1.39 -8.35 10.32
C MET A 164 0.52 -9.31 9.50
N ALA A 165 -0.78 -9.04 9.42
CA ALA A 165 -1.71 -9.84 8.61
C ALA A 165 -1.33 -9.82 7.13
N GLY A 166 -1.07 -8.63 6.56
CA GLY A 166 -0.59 -8.46 5.19
C GLY A 166 0.72 -9.20 4.94
N THR A 167 1.68 -9.08 5.86
CA THR A 167 2.95 -9.83 5.79
C THR A 167 2.72 -11.34 5.84
N GLY A 168 1.73 -11.82 6.60
CA GLY A 168 1.33 -13.23 6.62
C GLY A 168 0.85 -13.74 5.26
N PHE A 169 -0.02 -12.99 4.57
CA PHE A 169 -0.43 -13.32 3.19
C PHE A 169 0.77 -13.28 2.23
N GLY A 170 1.66 -12.31 2.38
CA GLY A 170 2.91 -12.23 1.61
C GLY A 170 3.83 -13.42 1.84
N ALA A 171 3.96 -13.88 3.09
CA ALA A 171 4.76 -15.05 3.45
C ALA A 171 4.18 -16.33 2.82
N TYR A 172 2.86 -16.49 2.82
CA TYR A 172 2.20 -17.57 2.10
C TYR A 172 2.50 -17.51 0.59
N ASN A 173 2.35 -16.34 -0.05
CA ASN A 173 2.64 -16.18 -1.49
C ASN A 173 4.10 -16.50 -1.81
N MET A 174 5.04 -16.08 -0.95
CA MET A 174 6.45 -16.40 -1.07
C MET A 174 6.71 -17.90 -0.91
N ALA A 175 6.09 -18.55 0.08
CA ALA A 175 6.24 -19.99 0.29
C ALA A 175 5.76 -20.78 -0.93
N VAL A 176 4.61 -20.39 -1.51
CA VAL A 176 4.09 -20.96 -2.75
C VAL A 176 5.06 -20.75 -3.92
N ALA A 177 5.68 -19.57 -4.04
CA ALA A 177 6.70 -19.30 -5.06
C ALA A 177 7.93 -20.21 -4.92
N VAL A 178 8.40 -20.45 -3.68
CA VAL A 178 9.53 -21.35 -3.42
C VAL A 178 9.20 -22.80 -3.73
N MET A 179 7.94 -23.21 -3.56
CA MET A 179 7.48 -24.56 -3.91
C MET A 179 7.22 -24.75 -5.41
N SER A 180 7.36 -23.69 -6.21
CA SER A 180 7.23 -23.78 -7.67
C SER A 180 8.32 -24.70 -8.23
N PRO A 181 7.99 -25.65 -9.14
CA PRO A 181 6.80 -25.67 -10.01
C PRO A 181 5.57 -26.40 -9.47
N CYS A 182 5.66 -27.01 -8.27
CA CYS A 182 4.66 -27.93 -7.74
C CYS A 182 4.19 -27.55 -6.33
N PRO A 183 3.48 -26.42 -6.20
CA PRO A 183 2.99 -25.98 -4.92
C PRO A 183 1.85 -26.87 -4.41
N ILE A 184 1.61 -26.78 -3.11
CA ILE A 184 0.52 -27.49 -2.45
C ILE A 184 -0.82 -27.09 -3.09
N LEU A 185 -1.74 -28.05 -3.25
CA LEU A 185 -3.08 -27.84 -3.83
C LEU A 185 -3.12 -27.48 -5.34
N GLN A 186 -2.04 -27.67 -6.11
CA GLN A 186 -1.98 -27.34 -7.54
C GLN A 186 -3.12 -27.91 -8.42
N GLN A 187 -3.66 -29.08 -8.08
CA GLN A 187 -4.74 -29.73 -8.83
C GLN A 187 -6.15 -29.47 -8.28
N SER A 188 -6.28 -28.62 -7.26
CA SER A 188 -7.55 -28.34 -6.59
C SER A 188 -8.01 -26.93 -6.91
N GLN A 189 -9.30 -26.77 -7.23
CA GLN A 189 -9.94 -25.45 -7.40
C GLN A 189 -9.77 -24.55 -6.17
N TRP A 190 -9.60 -25.16 -4.99
CA TRP A 190 -9.32 -24.43 -3.75
C TRP A 190 -7.93 -23.78 -3.75
N GLY A 191 -6.95 -24.33 -4.48
CA GLY A 191 -5.62 -23.75 -4.65
C GLY A 191 -5.70 -22.42 -5.40
N ASP A 192 -6.36 -22.43 -6.56
CA ASP A 192 -6.57 -21.26 -7.42
C ASP A 192 -7.24 -20.12 -6.67
N VAL A 193 -8.32 -20.41 -5.94
CA VAL A 193 -9.05 -19.38 -5.18
C VAL A 193 -8.19 -18.85 -4.03
N THR A 194 -7.46 -19.71 -3.33
CA THR A 194 -6.65 -19.31 -2.17
C THR A 194 -5.49 -18.43 -2.58
N ILE A 195 -4.77 -18.77 -3.67
CA ILE A 195 -3.64 -17.97 -4.14
C ILE A 195 -4.11 -16.60 -4.64
N VAL A 196 -5.20 -16.54 -5.41
CA VAL A 196 -5.79 -15.28 -5.89
C VAL A 196 -6.23 -14.43 -4.70
N LEU A 197 -6.98 -15.00 -3.76
CA LEU A 197 -7.48 -14.27 -2.59
C LEU A 197 -6.32 -13.76 -1.72
N SER A 198 -5.27 -14.56 -1.51
CA SER A 198 -4.09 -14.15 -0.76
C SER A 198 -3.38 -12.97 -1.40
N TRP A 199 -3.20 -12.96 -2.72
CA TRP A 199 -2.61 -11.82 -3.44
C TRP A 199 -3.44 -10.53 -3.34
N VAL A 200 -4.77 -10.66 -3.40
CA VAL A 200 -5.69 -9.53 -3.25
C VAL A 200 -5.66 -8.99 -1.83
N LEU A 201 -5.72 -9.86 -0.82
CA LEU A 201 -5.67 -9.47 0.59
C LEU A 201 -4.31 -8.86 0.96
N PHE A 202 -3.20 -9.48 0.54
CA PHE A 202 -1.85 -8.92 0.68
C PHE A 202 -1.80 -7.48 0.15
N THR A 203 -2.24 -7.28 -1.09
CA THR A 203 -2.15 -5.98 -1.76
C THR A 203 -3.08 -4.96 -1.11
N GLY A 204 -4.34 -5.32 -0.89
CA GLY A 204 -5.34 -4.42 -0.30
C GLY A 204 -5.00 -4.01 1.12
N THR A 205 -4.61 -4.96 1.98
CA THR A 205 -4.25 -4.70 3.37
C THR A 205 -3.02 -3.79 3.47
N LEU A 206 -1.96 -4.09 2.73
CA LEU A 206 -0.73 -3.31 2.79
C LEU A 206 -0.86 -1.93 2.11
N SER A 207 -1.69 -1.80 1.08
CA SER A 207 -2.00 -0.50 0.48
C SER A 207 -2.83 0.37 1.41
N TYR A 208 -3.80 -0.19 2.14
CA TYR A 208 -4.52 0.53 3.19
C TYR A 208 -3.55 1.05 4.26
N VAL A 209 -2.60 0.21 4.69
CA VAL A 209 -1.55 0.59 5.65
C VAL A 209 -0.73 1.77 5.14
N LYS A 210 -0.25 1.73 3.88
CA LYS A 210 0.53 2.84 3.28
C LYS A 210 -0.27 4.14 3.27
N VAL A 211 -1.52 4.08 2.82
CA VAL A 211 -2.39 5.26 2.76
C VAL A 211 -2.63 5.83 4.16
N MET A 212 -2.96 4.99 5.14
CA MET A 212 -3.19 5.46 6.49
C MET A 212 -1.92 6.00 7.18
N ALA A 213 -0.76 5.41 6.93
CA ALA A 213 0.51 5.94 7.39
C ALA A 213 0.78 7.35 6.80
N GLY A 214 0.48 7.54 5.50
CA GLY A 214 0.55 8.84 4.84
C GLY A 214 -0.41 9.86 5.47
N VAL A 215 -1.65 9.46 5.78
CA VAL A 215 -2.62 10.33 6.47
C VAL A 215 -2.12 10.75 7.86
N ILE A 216 -1.57 9.81 8.64
CA ILE A 216 -1.02 10.08 9.98
C ILE A 216 0.18 11.03 9.92
N LEU A 217 1.09 10.86 8.95
CA LEU A 217 2.26 11.74 8.82
C LEU A 217 1.89 13.11 8.25
N ARG A 218 0.93 13.16 7.32
CA ARG A 218 0.42 14.41 6.73
C ARG A 218 -0.18 15.32 7.80
N SER A 219 -0.89 14.78 8.79
CA SER A 219 -1.46 15.59 9.87
C SER A 219 -0.42 16.19 10.82
N ARG A 220 0.86 15.82 10.70
CA ARG A 220 1.95 16.30 11.57
C ARG A 220 2.73 17.44 10.93
N SER A 221 3.23 17.24 9.71
CA SER A 221 4.02 18.25 9.00
C SER A 221 4.20 17.89 7.54
N HIS A 222 4.33 18.92 6.68
CA HIS A 222 4.76 18.74 5.30
C HIS A 222 6.12 18.01 5.20
N SER A 223 7.05 18.28 6.13
CA SER A 223 8.37 17.63 6.15
C SER A 223 8.27 16.12 6.42
N ALA A 224 7.33 15.69 7.27
CA ALA A 224 7.11 14.28 7.55
C ALA A 224 6.62 13.49 6.32
N LEU A 225 5.87 14.14 5.44
CA LEU A 225 5.41 13.53 4.19
C LEU A 225 6.54 13.37 3.16
N VAL A 226 7.54 14.26 3.16
CA VAL A 226 8.75 14.08 2.34
C VAL A 226 9.54 12.86 2.80
N TRP A 227 9.71 12.71 4.12
CA TRP A 227 10.37 11.53 4.71
C TRP A 227 9.57 10.24 4.52
N TYR A 228 8.24 10.30 4.48
CA TYR A 228 7.40 9.18 4.06
C TYR A 228 7.79 8.70 2.65
N GLY A 229 7.87 9.63 1.70
CA GLY A 229 8.26 9.30 0.32
C GLY A 229 9.67 8.74 0.24
N ALA A 230 10.62 9.30 1.00
CA ALA A 230 11.98 8.78 1.08
C ALA A 230 12.01 7.34 1.64
N ALA A 231 11.29 7.06 2.73
CA ALA A 231 11.20 5.74 3.33
C ALA A 231 10.56 4.70 2.39
N GLU A 232 9.52 5.10 1.65
CA GLU A 232 8.88 4.26 0.63
C GLU A 232 9.88 3.84 -0.46
N GLN A 233 10.63 4.81 -1.02
CA GLN A 233 11.62 4.53 -2.07
C GLN A 233 12.78 3.68 -1.58
N VAL A 234 13.30 3.96 -0.38
CA VAL A 234 14.37 3.15 0.25
C VAL A 234 13.90 1.71 0.46
N GLY A 235 12.66 1.53 0.93
CA GLY A 235 12.06 0.20 1.09
C GLY A 235 11.99 -0.57 -0.23
N SER A 236 11.43 0.05 -1.27
CA SER A 236 11.32 -0.57 -2.60
C SER A 236 12.67 -0.89 -3.22
N LEU A 237 13.66 0.01 -3.09
CA LEU A 237 15.02 -0.23 -3.53
C LEU A 237 15.65 -1.43 -2.81
N LEU A 238 15.51 -1.51 -1.48
CA LEU A 238 16.04 -2.62 -0.70
C LEU A 238 15.39 -3.94 -1.12
N GLY A 239 14.06 -3.98 -1.29
CA GLY A 239 13.35 -5.16 -1.78
C GLY A 239 13.84 -5.62 -3.16
N ALA A 240 14.07 -4.69 -4.09
CA ALA A 240 14.58 -4.99 -5.42
C ALA A 240 16.03 -5.49 -5.39
N LEU A 241 16.92 -4.85 -4.60
CA LEU A 241 18.31 -5.28 -4.45
C LEU A 241 18.44 -6.68 -3.83
N VAL A 242 17.49 -7.07 -2.98
CA VAL A 242 17.43 -8.41 -2.41
C VAL A 242 16.90 -9.43 -3.42
N MET A 243 15.77 -9.14 -4.07
CA MET A 243 15.14 -10.13 -4.95
C MET A 243 15.80 -10.27 -6.31
N PHE A 244 16.39 -9.21 -6.86
CA PHE A 244 16.98 -9.27 -8.19
C PHE A 244 18.08 -10.34 -8.30
N PRO A 245 19.10 -10.41 -7.42
CA PRO A 245 20.07 -11.50 -7.42
C PRO A 245 19.45 -12.85 -7.12
N LEU A 246 18.49 -12.90 -6.19
CA LEU A 246 17.82 -14.13 -5.78
C LEU A 246 17.09 -14.81 -6.95
N VAL A 247 16.43 -14.01 -7.79
CA VAL A 247 15.66 -14.47 -8.94
C VAL A 247 16.54 -14.68 -10.17
N ASN A 248 17.46 -13.76 -10.49
CA ASN A 248 18.15 -13.74 -11.79
C ASN A 248 19.61 -14.23 -11.77
N VAL A 249 20.23 -14.35 -10.59
CA VAL A 249 21.64 -14.78 -10.47
C VAL A 249 21.73 -16.13 -9.79
N TYR A 250 20.93 -16.36 -8.75
CA TYR A 250 20.91 -17.62 -8.01
C TYR A 250 19.85 -18.60 -8.51
N ASP A 251 18.95 -18.17 -9.42
CA ASP A 251 17.85 -18.98 -9.96
C ASP A 251 17.06 -19.72 -8.87
N PHE A 252 16.84 -19.06 -7.72
CA PHE A 252 16.26 -19.69 -6.53
C PHE A 252 14.82 -20.17 -6.75
N PHE A 253 14.11 -19.56 -7.71
CA PHE A 253 12.73 -19.88 -8.04
C PHE A 253 12.69 -20.58 -9.40
N THR A 254 12.01 -21.72 -9.46
CA THR A 254 11.81 -22.45 -10.72
C THR A 254 10.46 -22.06 -11.32
N SER A 255 10.45 -21.59 -12.57
CA SER A 255 9.20 -21.25 -13.26
C SER A 255 8.42 -22.52 -13.61
N ALA A 256 7.14 -22.58 -13.25
CA ALA A 256 6.25 -23.61 -13.76
C ALA A 256 5.94 -23.41 -15.24
N ASP A 257 6.18 -24.45 -16.04
CA ASP A 257 5.75 -24.45 -17.44
C ASP A 257 4.27 -24.87 -17.53
N TYR A 258 3.43 -23.93 -17.94
CA TYR A 258 1.98 -24.09 -18.02
C TYR A 258 1.56 -25.28 -18.90
N CYS A 259 2.37 -25.61 -19.91
CA CYS A 259 2.07 -26.67 -20.86
C CYS A 259 2.56 -28.07 -20.40
N SER A 260 3.36 -28.14 -19.34
CA SER A 260 3.80 -29.40 -18.74
C SER A 260 3.76 -29.30 -17.22
N LEU A 261 2.54 -29.27 -16.66
CA LEU A 261 2.27 -29.32 -15.21
C LEU A 261 2.57 -30.73 -14.62
N GLN A 262 3.68 -31.34 -15.01
CA GLN A 262 4.13 -32.63 -14.51
C GLN A 262 5.10 -32.41 -13.36
N CYS A 263 4.60 -32.62 -12.15
CA CYS A 263 5.43 -32.70 -10.98
C CYS A 263 6.25 -34.00 -11.01
N PRO A 264 7.58 -33.95 -10.80
CA PRO A 264 8.33 -35.17 -10.55
C PRO A 264 7.71 -35.86 -9.32
N ALA A 265 7.43 -37.15 -9.47
CA ALA A 265 6.87 -38.01 -8.44
C ALA A 265 7.83 -38.17 -7.24
#